data_AF-A0A7W2A9H3-F1
#
_entry.id   AF-A0A7W2A9H3-F1
#
_cell.length_a   1.000
_cell.length_b   1.000
_cell.length_c   1.000
_cell.angle_alpha   90.00
_cell.angle_beta   90.00
_cell.angle_gamma   90.00
#
_symmetry.space_group_name_H-M   'P 1'
#
loop_
_entity.id
_entity.type
_entity.pdbx_description
1 polymer ?
#
loop_
_entity_poly.entity_id
_entity_poly.type
_entity_poly.pdbx_seq_one_letter_code
_entity_poly.pdbx_strand_id
1 'polypeptide(L)'
;MALELDTRSNELGEILKVVDESVRLLNHFSDEKGLGVVETISEKVEWSLERLLARNLIKKHSQLHEVVYYLDLACFSLLRMNGESFHIYLQEVNQRYRVLLRVLYISYRHGEKV
;
A
#
# COMPACT_ATOMS: atom_id res chain seq x y z
N MET A 1 -2.10 -12.76 -28.08
CA MET A 1 -1.16 -12.39 -26.99
C MET A 1 -1.07 -10.87 -26.79
N ALA A 2 -2.19 -10.15 -26.73
CA ALA A 2 -2.22 -8.70 -26.43
C ALA A 2 -3.04 -8.38 -25.15
N LEU A 3 -3.98 -9.25 -24.78
CA LEU A 3 -4.86 -9.09 -23.62
C LEU A 3 -4.16 -9.26 -22.25
N GLU A 4 -3.03 -9.96 -22.21
CA GLU A 4 -2.24 -10.14 -20.96
C GLU A 4 -1.40 -8.91 -20.59
N LEU A 5 -1.12 -8.01 -21.55
CA LEU A 5 -0.34 -6.80 -21.29
C LEU A 5 -1.21 -5.67 -20.72
N ASP A 6 -2.46 -5.55 -21.17
CA ASP A 6 -3.43 -4.57 -20.64
C ASP A 6 -3.88 -4.91 -19.21
N THR A 7 -4.07 -6.20 -18.91
CA THR A 7 -4.49 -6.65 -17.58
C THR A 7 -3.40 -6.48 -16.50
N ARG A 8 -2.11 -6.61 -16.87
CA ARG A 8 -0.97 -6.39 -15.96
C ARG A 8 -0.81 -4.91 -15.59
N SER A 9 -1.02 -4.01 -16.56
CA SER A 9 -0.98 -2.56 -16.32
C SER A 9 -2.14 -2.08 -15.45
N ASN A 10 -3.29 -2.77 -15.49
CA ASN A 10 -4.45 -2.39 -14.69
C ASN A 10 -4.30 -2.82 -13.23
N GLU A 11 -3.79 -4.01 -12.95
CA GLU A 11 -3.70 -4.54 -11.58
C GLU A 11 -2.68 -3.81 -10.70
N LEU A 12 -1.50 -3.48 -11.23
CA LEU A 12 -0.53 -2.67 -10.48
C LEU A 12 -1.08 -1.26 -10.21
N GLY A 13 -1.81 -0.70 -11.17
CA GLY A 13 -2.53 0.57 -11.00
C GLY A 13 -3.61 0.49 -9.92
N GLU A 14 -4.33 -0.62 -9.82
CA GLU A 14 -5.30 -0.87 -8.75
C GLU A 14 -4.63 -0.97 -7.38
N ILE A 15 -3.52 -1.70 -7.26
CA ILE A 15 -2.75 -1.79 -6.01
C ILE A 15 -2.24 -0.40 -5.59
N LEU A 16 -1.71 0.39 -6.53
CA LEU A 16 -1.22 1.74 -6.24
C LEU A 16 -2.34 2.68 -5.78
N LYS A 17 -3.54 2.57 -6.36
CA LYS A 17 -4.71 3.34 -5.91
C LYS A 17 -5.12 2.96 -4.50
N VAL A 18 -5.18 1.65 -4.22
CA VAL A 18 -5.47 1.13 -2.87
C VAL A 18 -4.45 1.64 -1.87
N VAL A 19 -3.16 1.62 -2.20
CA VAL A 19 -2.10 2.11 -1.33
C VAL A 19 -2.24 3.61 -1.06
N ASP A 20 -2.44 4.45 -2.09
CA ASP A 20 -2.62 5.90 -1.90
C ASP A 20 -3.84 6.21 -1.01
N GLU A 21 -4.97 5.54 -1.27
CA GLU A 21 -6.19 5.71 -0.48
C GLU A 21 -5.97 5.31 0.99
N SER A 22 -5.37 4.13 1.22
CA SER A 22 -5.08 3.62 2.56
C SER A 22 -4.12 4.52 3.34
N VAL A 23 -3.04 4.99 2.71
CA VAL A 23 -2.11 5.95 3.33
C VAL A 23 -2.83 7.24 3.71
N ARG A 24 -3.67 7.77 2.82
CA ARG A 24 -4.44 8.98 3.10
C ARG A 24 -5.41 8.80 4.25
N LEU A 25 -6.16 7.70 4.27
CA LEU A 25 -7.14 7.43 5.33
C LEU A 25 -6.47 7.22 6.69
N LEU A 26 -5.38 6.45 6.77
CA LEU A 26 -4.66 6.25 8.02
C LEU A 26 -4.02 7.54 8.55
N ASN A 27 -3.53 8.43 7.67
CA ASN A 27 -3.01 9.73 8.09
C ASN A 27 -4.07 10.68 8.67
N HIS A 28 -5.35 10.46 8.35
CA HIS A 28 -6.47 11.25 8.88
C HIS A 28 -7.31 10.47 9.91
N PHE A 29 -6.79 9.34 10.39
CA PHE A 29 -7.47 8.51 11.37
C PHE A 29 -7.69 9.29 12.69
N SER A 30 -8.92 9.25 13.20
CA SER A 30 -9.27 9.71 14.54
C SER A 30 -10.12 8.65 15.27
N ASP A 31 -9.87 8.48 16.57
CA ASP A 31 -10.39 7.39 17.39
C ASP A 31 -11.94 7.29 17.43
N GLU A 32 -12.66 8.39 17.25
CA GLU A 32 -14.10 8.43 17.54
C GLU A 32 -14.97 7.70 16.50
N LYS A 33 -14.47 7.42 15.28
CA LYS A 33 -15.21 6.69 14.21
C LYS A 33 -14.33 5.81 13.31
N GLY A 34 -13.06 5.64 13.65
CA GLY A 34 -12.06 5.13 12.71
C GLY A 34 -11.99 3.61 12.54
N LEU A 35 -12.45 2.80 13.50
CA LEU A 35 -12.20 1.35 13.49
C LEU A 35 -12.78 0.62 12.26
N GLY A 36 -14.02 0.90 11.86
CA GLY A 36 -14.60 0.28 10.65
C GLY A 36 -13.89 0.71 9.35
N VAL A 37 -13.31 1.90 9.33
CA VAL A 37 -12.46 2.35 8.22
C VAL A 37 -11.16 1.56 8.20
N VAL A 38 -10.57 1.30 9.37
CA VAL A 38 -9.33 0.50 9.50
C VAL A 38 -9.56 -0.95 9.08
N GLU A 39 -10.70 -1.56 9.42
CA GLU A 39 -11.06 -2.90 8.94
C GLU A 39 -11.12 -2.94 7.41
N THR A 40 -11.78 -1.96 6.79
CA THR A 40 -11.84 -1.84 5.33
C THR A 40 -10.46 -1.66 4.71
N ILE A 41 -9.58 -0.86 5.35
CA ILE A 41 -8.19 -0.69 4.89
C ILE A 41 -7.43 -2.01 5.01
N SER A 42 -7.59 -2.72 6.13
CA SER A 42 -6.94 -4.00 6.37
C SER A 42 -7.28 -5.03 5.30
N GLU A 43 -8.55 -5.16 4.92
CA GLU A 43 -9.00 -6.06 3.85
C GLU A 43 -8.37 -5.69 2.49
N LYS A 44 -8.34 -4.39 2.16
CA LYS A 44 -7.72 -3.89 0.92
C LYS A 44 -6.21 -4.12 0.89
N VAL A 45 -5.55 -4.01 2.04
CA VAL A 45 -4.10 -4.24 2.20
C VAL A 45 -3.79 -5.73 2.06
N GLU A 46 -4.57 -6.60 2.69
CA GLU A 46 -4.45 -8.06 2.56
C GLU A 46 -4.60 -8.50 1.10
N TRP A 47 -5.63 -8.01 0.41
CA TRP A 47 -5.83 -8.20 -1.03
C TRP A 47 -4.62 -7.75 -1.88
N SER A 48 -3.94 -6.67 -1.45
CA SER A 48 -2.75 -6.16 -2.13
C SER A 48 -1.53 -7.05 -1.90
N LEU A 49 -1.35 -7.54 -0.66
CA LEU A 49 -0.28 -8.48 -0.31
C LEU A 49 -0.43 -9.79 -1.09
N GLU A 50 -1.62 -10.36 -1.14
CA GLU A 50 -1.90 -11.60 -1.88
C GLU A 50 -1.51 -11.48 -3.35
N ARG A 51 -1.86 -10.36 -4.00
CA ARG A 51 -1.49 -10.11 -5.41
C ARG A 51 0.01 -9.94 -5.62
N LEU A 52 0.68 -9.22 -4.72
CA LEU A 52 2.13 -9.04 -4.79
C LEU A 52 2.88 -10.37 -4.62
N LEU A 53 2.41 -11.22 -3.71
CA LEU A 53 2.96 -12.55 -3.42
C LEU A 53 2.69 -13.54 -4.56
N ALA A 54 1.43 -13.68 -4.99
CA ALA A 54 1.02 -14.66 -6.00
C ALA A 54 1.75 -14.50 -7.34
N ARG A 55 2.20 -13.28 -7.64
CA ARG A 55 2.83 -12.94 -8.92
C ARG A 55 4.35 -12.69 -8.81
N ASN A 56 4.96 -12.99 -7.66
CA ASN A 56 6.39 -12.73 -7.40
C ASN A 56 6.80 -11.26 -7.68
N LEU A 57 5.86 -10.33 -7.60
CA LEU A 57 6.07 -8.91 -7.93
C LEU A 57 6.92 -8.21 -6.89
N ILE A 58 7.11 -8.81 -5.71
CA ILE A 58 7.93 -8.30 -4.60
C ILE A 58 9.34 -7.95 -5.06
N LYS A 59 9.98 -8.80 -5.89
CA LYS A 59 11.35 -8.53 -6.37
C LYS A 59 11.41 -7.35 -7.33
N LYS A 60 10.35 -7.13 -8.12
CA LYS A 60 10.28 -6.05 -9.12
C LYS A 60 9.81 -4.73 -8.50
N HIS A 61 8.93 -4.79 -7.50
CA HIS A 61 8.26 -3.65 -6.88
C HIS A 61 8.47 -3.67 -5.37
N SER A 62 9.75 -3.72 -4.93
CA SER A 62 10.09 -3.85 -3.51
C SER A 62 9.60 -2.68 -2.67
N GLN A 63 9.65 -1.45 -3.21
CA GLN A 63 9.14 -0.26 -2.52
C GLN A 63 7.63 -0.33 -2.31
N LEU A 64 6.88 -0.89 -3.27
CA LEU A 64 5.44 -1.05 -3.13
C LEU A 64 5.13 -2.08 -2.04
N HIS A 65 5.82 -3.22 -2.07
CA HIS A 65 5.69 -4.25 -1.04
C HIS A 65 5.99 -3.71 0.36
N GLU A 66 7.06 -2.93 0.51
CA GLU A 66 7.38 -2.28 1.79
C GLU A 66 6.25 -1.38 2.30
N VAL A 67 5.64 -0.56 1.43
CA VAL A 67 4.51 0.29 1.86
C VAL A 67 3.33 -0.56 2.32
N VAL A 68 2.95 -1.57 1.52
CA VAL A 68 1.82 -2.45 1.85
C VAL A 68 2.08 -3.20 3.16
N TYR A 69 3.30 -3.68 3.40
CA TYR A 69 3.67 -4.36 4.64
C TYR A 69 3.52 -3.46 5.87
N TYR A 70 3.97 -2.21 5.81
CA TYR A 70 3.81 -1.30 6.95
C TYR A 70 2.37 -0.79 7.12
N LEU A 71 1.58 -0.73 6.04
CA LEU A 71 0.14 -0.50 6.14
C LEU A 71 -0.55 -1.62 6.92
N ASP A 72 -0.17 -2.88 6.66
CA ASP A 72 -0.69 -4.04 7.39
C ASP A 72 -0.36 -3.96 8.88
N LEU A 73 0.90 -3.66 9.23
CA LEU A 73 1.31 -3.47 10.63
C LEU A 73 0.57 -2.30 11.32
N ALA A 74 0.33 -1.20 10.61
CA ALA A 74 -0.44 -0.07 11.15
C ALA A 74 -1.89 -0.48 11.43
N CYS A 75 -2.53 -1.21 10.52
CA CYS A 75 -3.89 -1.73 10.71
C CYS A 75 -3.93 -2.76 11.85
N PHE A 76 -2.98 -3.69 11.89
CA PHE A 76 -2.84 -4.67 12.96
C PHE A 76 -2.72 -3.99 14.33
N SER A 77 -1.90 -2.93 14.43
CA SER A 77 -1.75 -2.21 15.69
C SER A 77 -3.07 -1.60 16.16
N LEU A 78 -3.82 -0.95 15.27
CA LEU A 78 -5.13 -0.36 15.60
C LEU A 78 -6.19 -1.41 15.95
N LEU A 79 -6.25 -2.51 15.21
CA LEU A 79 -7.30 -3.54 15.36
C LEU A 79 -7.02 -4.55 16.49
N ARG A 80 -5.75 -4.84 16.77
CA ARG A 80 -5.34 -5.95 17.65
C ARG A 80 -4.51 -5.52 18.85
N MET A 81 -3.93 -4.33 18.83
CA MET A 81 -3.07 -3.82 19.90
C MET A 81 -3.53 -2.46 20.45
N ASN A 82 -4.81 -2.10 20.27
CA ASN A 82 -5.39 -0.83 20.74
C ASN A 82 -4.57 0.42 20.31
N GLY A 83 -3.87 0.34 19.18
CA GLY A 83 -3.05 1.42 18.63
C GLY A 83 -1.67 1.63 19.26
N GLU A 84 -1.18 0.75 20.14
CA GLU A 84 0.09 0.91 20.88
C GLU A 84 1.30 1.31 20.03
N SER A 85 1.39 0.78 18.79
CA SER A 85 2.49 1.04 17.85
C SER A 85 2.04 1.76 16.58
N PHE A 86 0.78 2.21 16.52
CA PHE A 86 0.19 2.76 15.30
C PHE A 86 0.99 3.95 14.76
N HIS A 87 1.38 4.87 15.63
CA HIS A 87 2.11 6.08 15.22
C HIS A 87 3.50 5.76 14.65
N ILE A 88 4.16 4.74 15.19
CA ILE A 88 5.46 4.27 14.70
C ILE A 88 5.26 3.67 13.30
N TYR A 89 4.30 2.76 13.13
CA TYR A 89 4.03 2.17 11.83
C TYR A 89 3.56 3.19 10.80
N LEU A 90 2.75 4.18 11.19
CA LEU A 90 2.33 5.26 10.31
C LEU A 90 3.50 6.13 9.84
N GLN A 91 4.48 6.40 10.70
CA GLN A 91 5.73 7.08 10.30
C GLN A 91 6.50 6.26 9.28
N GLU A 92 6.63 4.95 9.51
CA GLU A 92 7.31 4.03 8.59
C GLU A 92 6.59 3.94 7.23
N VAL A 93 5.24 3.91 7.24
CA VAL A 93 4.38 4.00 6.04
C VAL A 93 4.70 5.28 5.27
N ASN A 94 4.66 6.44 5.93
CA ASN A 94 4.88 7.73 5.29
C ASN A 94 6.30 7.90 4.72
N GLN A 95 7.31 7.33 5.39
CA GLN A 95 8.67 7.31 4.88
C GLN A 95 8.78 6.49 3.59
N ARG A 96 8.27 5.26 3.59
CA ARG A 96 8.32 4.37 2.42
C ARG A 96 7.45 4.86 1.28
N TYR A 97 6.29 5.43 1.60
CA TYR A 97 5.39 6.00 0.60
C TYR A 97 6.04 7.14 -0.17
N ARG A 98 6.76 8.04 0.53
CA ARG A 98 7.56 9.09 -0.13
C ARG A 98 8.65 8.52 -1.04
N VAL A 99 9.30 7.42 -0.64
CA VAL A 99 10.30 6.74 -1.47
C VAL A 99 9.64 6.14 -2.72
N LEU A 100 8.51 5.43 -2.57
CA LEU A 100 7.73 4.88 -3.66
C LEU A 100 7.33 5.97 -4.67
N LEU A 101 6.77 7.09 -4.20
CA LEU A 101 6.40 8.22 -5.08
C LEU A 101 7.58 8.78 -5.86
N ARG A 102 8.77 8.88 -5.23
CA ARG A 102 9.99 9.32 -5.92
C ARG A 102 10.40 8.34 -7.02
N VAL A 103 10.36 7.04 -6.75
CA VAL A 103 10.67 6.01 -7.74
C VAL A 103 9.71 6.09 -8.92
N LEU A 104 8.39 6.16 -8.65
CA LEU A 104 7.37 6.29 -9.69
C LEU A 104 7.56 7.55 -10.55
N TYR A 105 7.88 8.69 -9.92
CA TYR A 105 8.15 9.93 -10.63
C TYR A 105 9.40 9.83 -11.52
N ILE A 106 10.48 9.21 -11.02
CA ILE A 106 11.70 8.98 -11.78
C ILE A 106 11.40 8.08 -12.99
N SER A 107 10.74 6.94 -12.79
CA SER A 107 10.38 6.03 -13.89
C SER A 107 9.49 6.71 -14.94
N TYR A 108 8.50 7.50 -14.51
CA TYR A 108 7.68 8.31 -15.42
C TYR A 108 8.52 9.29 -16.25
N ARG A 109 9.47 10.00 -15.64
CA ARG A 109 10.36 10.93 -16.36
C ARG A 109 11.27 10.25 -17.37
N HIS A 110 11.64 8.99 -17.13
CA HIS A 110 12.53 8.23 -18.02
C HIS A 110 11.76 7.43 -19.09
N GLY A 111 10.42 7.51 -19.12
CA GLY A 111 9.59 6.76 -20.06
C GLY A 111 9.56 5.26 -19.80
N GLU A 112 9.97 4.82 -18.61
CA GLU A 112 9.91 3.42 -18.21
C GLU A 112 8.46 3.03 -17.89
N LYS A 113 8.00 1.91 -18.44
CA LYS A 113 6.71 1.32 -18.04
C LYS A 113 6.86 0.73 -16.64
N VAL A 114 6.22 1.36 -15.67
CA VAL A 114 6.07 0.88 -14.28
C VAL A 114 5.32 -0.45 -14.28
#